data_AF-A0A2A5T4H3-F1
#
_entry.id   AF-A0A2A5T4H3-F1
#
_cell.length_a   1.000
_cell.length_b   1.000
_cell.length_c   1.000
_cell.angle_alpha   90.00
_cell.angle_beta   90.00
_cell.angle_gamma   90.00
#
_symmetry.space_group_name_H-M   'P 1'
#
loop_
_entity.id
_entity.type
_entity.pdbx_description
1 polymer ?
#
loop_
_entity_poly.entity_id
_entity_poly.type
_entity_poly.pdbx_seq_one_letter_code
_entity_poly.pdbx_strand_id
1 'polypeptide(L)' 'MDIPMHGKRVGIHLNRKRFKCQSCNKTFYELVSRKDEKRKMTKQLIEYIARES' A
#
# COMPACT_ATOMS: atom_id res chain seq x y z
N MET A 1 -1.10 -6.44 -0.38
CA MET A 1 -0.85 -7.57 0.55
C MET A 1 -0.37 -7.02 1.87
N ASP A 2 -0.81 -7.62 2.97
CA ASP A 2 -0.41 -7.27 4.33
C ASP A 2 0.10 -8.51 5.09
N ILE A 3 0.46 -8.35 6.36
CA ILE A 3 0.98 -9.42 7.20
C ILE A 3 -0.06 -10.55 7.29
N PRO A 4 0.36 -11.83 7.17
CA PRO A 4 -0.56 -12.93 7.37
C PRO A 4 -1.13 -12.91 8.80
N MET A 5 -2.44 -13.13 8.91
CA MET A 5 -3.10 -13.34 10.19
C MET A 5 -3.46 -14.81 10.33
N HIS A 6 -3.03 -15.44 11.42
CA HIS A 6 -3.26 -16.86 11.69
C HIS A 6 -2.84 -17.79 10.53
N GLY A 7 -1.69 -17.51 9.92
CA GLY A 7 -1.16 -18.31 8.80
C GLY A 7 -1.91 -18.14 7.47
N LYS A 8 -2.92 -17.26 7.39
CA LYS A 8 -3.68 -16.98 6.16
C LYS A 8 -3.21 -15.68 5.50
N ARG A 9 -3.23 -15.64 4.18
CA ARG A 9 -2.92 -14.43 3.39
C ARG A 9 -4.02 -13.38 3.59
N VAL A 10 -3.63 -12.14 3.86
CA VAL A 10 -4.56 -11.03 4.09
C VAL A 10 -4.29 -9.88 3.12
N GLY A 11 -5.37 -9.25 2.67
CA GLY A 11 -5.34 -8.00 1.91
C GLY A 11 -6.05 -6.88 2.67
N ILE A 12 -5.58 -5.64 2.49
CA ILE A 12 -6.26 -4.44 2.99
C ILE A 12 -6.97 -3.78 1.82
N HIS A 13 -8.25 -3.46 2.00
CA HIS A 13 -9.00 -2.63 1.07
C HIS A 13 -8.83 -1.15 1.44
N LEU A 14 -8.29 -0.36 0.52
CA LEU A 14 -7.99 1.06 0.74
C LEU A 14 -8.85 1.91 -0.20
N ASN A 15 -9.88 2.56 0.37
CA ASN A 15 -10.68 3.54 -0.34
C ASN A 15 -9.95 4.89 -0.35
N ARG A 16 -9.03 5.07 -1.30
CA ARG A 16 -8.22 6.27 -1.46
C ARG A 16 -8.94 7.30 -2.32
N LYS A 17 -8.88 8.57 -1.91
CA LYS A 17 -9.35 9.67 -2.74
C LYS A 17 -8.49 9.82 -3.99
N ARG A 18 -9.14 10.04 -5.13
CA ARG A 18 -8.50 10.42 -6.40
C ARG A 18 -8.60 11.94 -6.54
N PHE A 19 -7.47 12.58 -6.77
CA PHE A 19 -7.36 14.01 -6.99
C PHE A 19 -7.00 14.28 -8.45
N LYS A 20 -7.44 15.43 -8.96
CA LYS A 20 -7.09 15.96 -10.27
C LYS A 20 -6.48 17.35 -10.08
N CYS A 21 -5.25 17.53 -10.56
CA CYS A 21 -4.61 18.84 -10.56
C CYS A 21 -5.32 19.74 -11.59
N GLN A 22 -5.74 20.93 -11.18
CA GLN A 22 -6.44 21.86 -12.07
C GLN A 22 -5.51 22.54 -13.09
N SER A 23 -4.23 22.75 -12.75
CA SER A 23 -3.28 23.44 -13.64
C SER A 23 -2.71 22.55 -14.76
N CYS A 24 -2.46 21.27 -14.47
CA CYS A 24 -1.83 20.34 -15.43
C CYS A 24 -2.69 19.11 -15.78
N ASN A 25 -3.93 19.04 -15.29
CA ASN A 25 -4.88 17.93 -15.50
C ASN A 25 -4.40 16.52 -15.08
N LYS A 26 -3.23 16.39 -14.45
CA LYS A 26 -2.72 15.11 -13.94
C LYS A 26 -3.60 14.59 -12.82
N THR A 27 -3.86 13.29 -12.80
CA THR A 27 -4.57 12.63 -11.71
C THR A 27 -3.63 11.85 -10.82
N PHE A 28 -3.83 11.96 -9.51
CA PHE A 28 -3.05 11.25 -8.51
C PHE A 28 -3.97 10.75 -7.39
N TYR A 29 -3.47 9.82 -6.59
CA TYR A 29 -4.20 9.27 -5.46
C TYR A 29 -3.63 9.78 -4.15
N GLU A 30 -4.46 9.84 -3.12
CA GLU A 30 -4.06 10.15 -1.73
C GLU A 30 -2.83 9.35 -1.31
N LEU A 31 -1.81 10.01 -0.77
CA LEU A 31 -0.59 9.34 -0.30
C LEU A 31 -0.90 8.47 0.92
N VAL A 32 -0.44 7.22 0.89
CA VAL A 32 -0.60 6.26 2.01
C VAL A 32 0.77 5.95 2.56
N SER A 33 1.11 6.53 3.71
CA SER A 33 2.45 6.45 4.32
C SER A 33 2.96 5.03 4.57
N ARG A 34 2.04 4.10 4.89
CA ARG A 34 2.32 2.69 5.17
C ARG A 34 2.39 1.79 3.94
N LYS A 35 1.97 2.29 2.77
CA LYS A 35 2.05 1.53 1.52
C LYS A 35 3.46 1.69 0.94
N ASP A 36 4.02 0.61 0.42
CA ASP A 36 5.24 0.68 -0.37
C ASP A 36 4.96 1.37 -1.73
N GLU A 37 5.89 2.21 -2.18
CA GLU A 37 5.73 2.96 -3.43
C GLU A 37 5.99 2.07 -4.66
N LYS A 38 6.90 1.11 -4.56
CA LYS A 38 7.32 0.26 -5.68
C LYS A 38 6.45 -0.99 -5.79
N ARG A 39 5.96 -1.50 -4.66
CA ARG A 39 5.31 -2.81 -4.54
C ARG A 39 3.87 -2.64 -4.06
N LYS A 40 2.97 -3.51 -4.51
CA LYS A 40 1.54 -3.49 -4.10
C LYS A 40 1.33 -4.10 -2.70
N MET A 41 2.11 -3.67 -1.72
CA MET A 41 2.06 -4.15 -0.33
C MET A 41 2.36 -3.06 0.69
N THR A 42 2.15 -3.37 1.96
CA THR A 42 2.52 -2.51 3.08
C THR A 42 4.01 -2.66 3.40
N LYS A 43 4.61 -1.58 3.95
CA LYS A 43 6.00 -1.58 4.42
C LYS A 43 6.22 -2.64 5.50
N GLN A 44 5.23 -2.85 6.37
CA GLN A 44 5.30 -3.85 7.41
C GLN A 44 5.39 -5.29 6.86
N LEU A 45 4.71 -5.60 5.76
CA LEU A 45 4.86 -6.91 5.10
C LEU A 45 6.29 -7.11 4.58
N ILE A 46 6.95 -6.06 4.08
CA ILE A 46 8.35 -6.14 3.62
C ILE A 46 9.27 -6.48 4.79
N GLU A 47 9.11 -5.80 5.91
CA GLU A 47 9.89 -6.05 7.13
C GLU A 47 9.66 -7.47 7.67
N TYR A 48 8.41 -7.94 7.64
CA TYR A 48 8.06 -9.31 8.04
C TYR A 48 8.77 -10.36 7.16
N ILE A 49 8.69 -10.23 5.84
CA ILE A 49 9.36 -11.16 4.92
C ILE A 49 10.89 -11.16 5.12
N ALA A 50 11.48 -9.97 5.32
CA ALA A 50 12.91 -9.84 5.55
C ALA A 50 13.39 -10.49 6.86
N ARG A 51 12.54 -10.54 7.90
CA ARG A 51 12.84 -11.22 9.17
C ARG A 51 12.73 -12.74 9.08
N GLU A 52 11.82 -13.24 8.26
CA GLU A 52 11.57 -14.68 8.07
C GLU A 52 12.51 -15.33 7.05
N SER A 53 13.48 -14.57 6.51
CA SER A 53 14.48 -15.03 5.53
C SER A 53 15.81 -15.39 6.18
#